data_AF-A0A930VJD2-F1
#
_entry.id   AF-A0A930VJD2-F1
#
_cell.length_a   1.000
_cell.length_b   1.000
_cell.length_c   1.000
_cell.angle_alpha   90.00
_cell.angle_beta   90.00
_cell.angle_gamma   90.00
#
_symmetry.space_group_name_H-M   'P 1'
#
loop_
_entity.id
_entity.type
_entity.pdbx_description
1 polymer ?
#
loop_
_entity_poly.entity_id
_entity_poly.type
_entity_poly.pdbx_seq_one_letter_code
_entity_poly.pdbx_strand_id
1 'polypeptide(L)'
;MTSESATEGARRAEGMRAAMADYVRTVHQAYLSAAAGQPPGVRGRLPLLGNDVTVLAAGARNLHVLATTERLPAPTGPEVALDDELGDMRWSLRFYDPVIVPQLGMVDESNGPAFAQVRRVLGVGTVIYHLIVQPGSQLDGHQAGHAGAGLAMDHLAEARDFESIRSRSRGAESLVDEMESAAVAGLPRALALLAVEIVRQVAPWDDEVATLAKAREVDPVAVRRALLAAVRGVVSTGSTTGEGSTTGEGLTTEGARHG
;
A
#
# COMPACT_ATOMS: atom_id res chain seq x y z
N MET A 1 -18.68 41.01 14.33
CA MET A 1 -17.73 40.47 13.34
C MET A 1 -17.49 38.95 13.54
N THR A 2 -18.48 38.20 14.06
CA THR A 2 -18.24 36.85 14.64
C THR A 2 -19.12 35.73 14.07
N SER A 3 -20.34 35.98 13.58
CA SER A 3 -21.18 34.91 13.01
C SER A 3 -20.89 34.64 11.53
N GLU A 4 -20.54 35.65 10.75
CA GLU A 4 -20.28 35.53 9.31
C GLU A 4 -19.00 34.74 9.02
N SER A 5 -17.92 35.02 9.78
CA SER A 5 -16.65 34.29 9.71
C SER A 5 -16.81 32.81 10.11
N ALA A 6 -17.57 32.52 11.17
CA ALA A 6 -17.85 31.15 11.59
C ALA A 6 -18.68 30.37 10.53
N THR A 7 -19.66 31.03 9.92
CA THR A 7 -20.50 30.45 8.86
C THR A 7 -19.70 30.18 7.58
N GLU A 8 -18.73 31.04 7.26
CA GLU A 8 -17.83 30.84 6.13
C GLU A 8 -16.80 29.72 6.39
N GLY A 9 -16.28 29.62 7.61
CA GLY A 9 -15.44 28.50 8.05
C GLY A 9 -16.17 27.15 7.94
N ALA A 10 -17.42 27.08 8.42
CA ALA A 10 -18.24 25.88 8.31
C ALA A 10 -18.51 25.48 6.84
N ARG A 11 -18.83 26.46 5.97
CA ARG A 11 -19.01 26.22 4.53
C ARG A 11 -17.73 25.71 3.86
N ARG A 12 -16.55 26.23 4.23
CA ARG A 12 -15.26 25.72 3.71
C ARG A 12 -15.01 24.28 4.14
N ALA A 13 -15.25 23.96 5.41
CA ALA A 13 -15.08 22.60 5.93
C ALA A 13 -16.01 21.62 5.22
N GLU A 14 -17.28 21.99 5.02
CA GLU A 14 -18.24 21.18 4.25
C GLU A 14 -17.77 20.98 2.80
N GLY A 15 -17.32 22.04 2.13
CA GLY A 15 -16.80 21.96 0.77
C GLY A 15 -15.59 21.04 0.64
N MET A 16 -14.66 21.06 1.62
CA MET A 16 -13.53 20.12 1.66
C MET A 16 -13.97 18.68 1.87
N ARG A 17 -14.97 18.45 2.74
CA ARG A 17 -15.52 17.10 2.96
C ARG A 17 -16.19 16.56 1.71
N ALA A 18 -16.97 17.37 1.01
CA ALA A 18 -17.57 17.01 -0.28
C ALA A 18 -16.50 16.70 -1.34
N ALA A 19 -15.48 17.55 -1.47
CA ALA A 19 -14.38 17.32 -2.42
C ALA A 19 -13.61 16.01 -2.13
N MET A 20 -13.41 15.67 -0.85
CA MET A 20 -12.78 14.40 -0.47
C MET A 20 -13.70 13.21 -0.76
N ALA A 21 -15.01 13.32 -0.54
CA ALA A 21 -15.96 12.28 -0.89
C ALA A 21 -15.94 12.01 -2.41
N ASP A 22 -15.95 13.05 -3.24
CA ASP A 22 -15.84 12.94 -4.70
C ASP A 22 -14.50 12.32 -5.13
N TYR A 23 -13.40 12.70 -4.47
CA TYR A 23 -12.07 12.12 -4.70
C TYR A 23 -12.07 10.61 -4.41
N VAL A 24 -12.55 10.19 -3.22
CA VAL A 24 -12.62 8.77 -2.83
C VAL A 24 -13.54 7.99 -3.76
N ARG A 25 -14.72 8.53 -4.09
CA ARG A 25 -15.63 7.93 -5.06
C ARG A 25 -14.96 7.71 -6.41
N THR A 26 -14.20 8.69 -6.90
CA THR A 26 -13.47 8.58 -8.18
C THR A 26 -12.35 7.54 -8.13
N VAL A 27 -11.60 7.47 -7.01
CA VAL A 27 -10.60 6.41 -6.78
C VAL A 27 -11.26 5.03 -6.86
N HIS A 28 -12.36 4.82 -6.13
CA HIS A 28 -13.09 3.55 -6.14
C HIS A 28 -13.69 3.24 -7.51
N GLN A 29 -14.19 4.24 -8.24
CA GLN A 29 -14.71 4.04 -9.60
C GLN A 29 -13.64 3.57 -10.57
N ALA A 30 -12.47 4.20 -10.56
CA ALA A 30 -11.35 3.78 -11.38
C ALA A 30 -10.87 2.37 -10.99
N TYR A 31 -10.85 2.06 -9.68
CA TYR A 31 -10.52 0.73 -9.19
C TYR A 31 -11.49 -0.34 -9.72
N LEU A 32 -12.80 -0.12 -9.58
CA LEU A 32 -13.83 -1.01 -10.08
C LEU A 32 -13.75 -1.20 -11.60
N SER A 33 -13.53 -0.11 -12.34
CA SER A 33 -13.38 -0.16 -13.79
C SER A 33 -12.19 -1.03 -14.22
N ALA A 34 -11.05 -0.92 -13.52
CA ALA A 34 -9.88 -1.74 -13.79
C ALA A 34 -10.11 -3.23 -13.42
N ALA A 35 -10.87 -3.49 -12.36
CA ALA A 35 -11.21 -4.83 -11.90
C ALA A 35 -12.26 -5.54 -12.77
N ALA A 36 -13.13 -4.80 -13.45
CA ALA A 36 -14.30 -5.34 -14.17
C ALA A 36 -13.93 -6.38 -15.26
N GLY A 37 -12.78 -6.21 -15.91
CA GLY A 37 -12.30 -7.13 -16.96
C GLY A 37 -11.66 -8.43 -16.44
N GLN A 38 -11.57 -8.62 -15.13
CA GLN A 38 -10.87 -9.78 -14.54
C GLN A 38 -11.83 -10.96 -14.30
N PRO A 39 -11.36 -12.22 -14.38
CA PRO A 39 -12.19 -13.39 -14.07
C PRO A 39 -12.71 -13.37 -12.62
N PRO A 40 -13.86 -14.01 -12.31
CA PRO A 40 -14.44 -14.03 -10.96
C PRO A 40 -13.47 -14.51 -9.87
N GLY A 41 -12.66 -15.54 -10.14
CA GLY A 41 -11.67 -16.04 -9.19
C GLY A 41 -10.55 -15.05 -8.85
N VAL A 42 -10.20 -14.15 -9.78
CA VAL A 42 -9.24 -13.06 -9.54
C VAL A 42 -9.93 -11.91 -8.80
N ARG A 43 -11.15 -11.55 -9.23
CA ARG A 43 -11.95 -10.51 -8.58
C ARG A 43 -12.24 -10.80 -7.12
N GLY A 44 -12.50 -12.06 -6.77
CA GLY A 44 -12.73 -12.48 -5.38
C GLY A 44 -11.53 -12.30 -4.44
N ARG A 45 -10.33 -12.03 -4.98
CA ARG A 45 -9.10 -11.77 -4.21
C ARG A 45 -8.78 -10.28 -4.09
N LEU A 46 -9.55 -9.41 -4.74
CA LEU A 46 -9.32 -7.97 -4.69
C LEU A 46 -9.90 -7.39 -3.39
N PRO A 47 -9.09 -6.74 -2.55
CA PRO A 47 -9.49 -6.43 -1.16
C PRO A 47 -10.59 -5.37 -1.04
N LEU A 48 -10.78 -4.52 -2.05
CA LEU A 48 -11.90 -3.57 -2.09
C LEU A 48 -13.21 -4.20 -2.59
N LEU A 49 -13.18 -5.41 -3.15
CA LEU A 49 -14.39 -6.12 -3.57
C LEU A 49 -14.88 -7.05 -2.47
N GLY A 50 -16.18 -7.02 -2.17
CA GLY A 50 -16.82 -7.98 -1.27
C GLY A 50 -16.76 -7.65 0.23
N ASN A 51 -16.23 -6.48 0.60
CA ASN A 51 -16.22 -5.99 1.98
C ASN A 51 -16.80 -4.57 2.06
N ASP A 52 -17.42 -4.25 3.19
CA ASP A 52 -17.69 -2.85 3.54
C ASP A 52 -16.37 -2.20 3.95
N VAL A 53 -16.05 -1.05 3.36
CA VAL A 53 -14.78 -0.36 3.56
C VAL A 53 -14.99 0.94 4.32
N THR A 54 -14.15 1.22 5.31
CA THR A 54 -14.11 2.53 5.98
C THR A 54 -12.85 3.26 5.54
N VAL A 55 -13.03 4.44 4.94
CA VAL A 55 -11.96 5.33 4.48
C VAL A 55 -11.75 6.42 5.53
N LEU A 56 -10.52 6.63 5.95
CA LEU A 56 -10.15 7.66 6.91
C LEU A 56 -9.37 8.75 6.20
N ALA A 57 -9.93 9.95 6.15
CA ALA A 57 -9.23 11.17 5.78
C ALA A 57 -8.67 11.81 7.05
N ALA A 58 -7.40 11.56 7.34
CA ALA A 58 -6.70 12.02 8.53
C ALA A 58 -5.75 13.17 8.20
N GLY A 59 -6.05 14.36 8.70
CA GLY A 59 -5.18 15.52 8.65
C GLY A 59 -4.12 15.47 9.75
N ALA A 60 -2.86 15.29 9.34
CA ALA A 60 -1.68 15.61 10.13
C ALA A 60 -1.03 16.87 9.50
N ARG A 61 0.28 16.88 9.25
CA ARG A 61 0.89 17.89 8.38
C ARG A 61 0.56 17.63 6.91
N ASN A 62 0.45 16.36 6.54
CA ASN A 62 -0.09 15.86 5.28
C ASN A 62 -1.51 15.33 5.49
N LEU A 63 -2.25 15.19 4.39
CA LEU A 63 -3.55 14.54 4.39
C LEU A 63 -3.39 13.07 4.00
N HIS A 64 -3.65 12.18 4.96
CA HIS A 64 -3.61 10.73 4.78
C HIS A 64 -5.01 10.24 4.46
N VAL A 65 -5.14 9.51 3.35
CA VAL A 65 -6.38 8.81 3.00
C VAL A 65 -6.10 7.32 3.04
N LEU A 66 -6.67 6.61 4.01
CA LEU A 66 -6.44 5.18 4.16
C LEU A 66 -7.76 4.40 4.26
N ALA A 67 -7.82 3.24 3.64
CA ALA A 67 -8.97 2.36 3.70
C ALA A 67 -8.72 1.16 4.61
N THR A 68 -9.73 0.75 5.36
CA THR A 68 -9.70 -0.42 6.24
C THR A 68 -11.03 -1.18 6.17
N THR A 69 -10.99 -2.48 6.44
CA THR A 69 -12.18 -3.31 6.68
C THR A 69 -12.58 -3.36 8.16
N GLU A 70 -11.80 -2.72 9.05
CA GLU A 70 -12.12 -2.69 10.47
C GLU A 70 -13.40 -1.92 10.74
N ARG A 71 -14.24 -2.51 11.61
CA ARG A 71 -15.42 -1.83 12.13
C ARG A 71 -15.00 -0.86 13.22
N LEU A 72 -15.06 0.42 12.90
CA LEU A 72 -14.80 1.48 13.85
C LEU A 72 -16.07 1.77 14.68
N PRO A 73 -15.93 2.21 15.95
CA PRO A 73 -17.05 2.66 16.76
C PRO A 73 -17.84 3.76 16.05
N ALA A 74 -19.15 3.89 16.32
CA ALA A 74 -19.96 4.96 15.74
C ALA A 74 -19.30 6.35 15.99
N PRO A 75 -19.39 7.30 15.04
CA PRO A 75 -18.86 8.64 15.22
C PRO A 75 -19.36 9.31 16.50
N THR A 76 -18.49 10.03 17.20
CA THR A 76 -18.86 10.74 18.43
C THR A 76 -18.46 12.22 18.37
N GLY A 77 -19.24 13.07 19.04
CA GLY A 77 -18.96 14.49 19.15
C GLY A 77 -18.90 15.20 17.80
N PRO A 78 -17.78 15.89 17.45
CA PRO A 78 -17.65 16.63 16.20
C PRO A 78 -17.30 15.76 14.99
N GLU A 79 -17.16 14.45 15.16
CA GLU A 79 -16.80 13.53 14.10
C GLU A 79 -17.92 13.38 13.06
N VAL A 80 -17.54 13.38 11.78
CA VAL A 80 -18.46 13.25 10.64
C VAL A 80 -18.14 11.98 9.87
N ALA A 81 -19.18 11.23 9.52
CA ALA A 81 -19.14 10.12 8.57
C ALA A 81 -20.02 10.42 7.36
N LEU A 82 -19.55 10.07 6.17
CA LEU A 82 -20.31 10.10 4.92
C LEU A 82 -20.36 8.69 4.36
N ASP A 83 -21.55 8.17 4.13
CA ASP A 83 -21.75 6.84 3.54
C ASP A 83 -22.05 6.98 2.05
N ASP A 84 -21.53 6.05 1.24
CA ASP A 84 -21.77 6.01 -0.19
C ASP A 84 -21.64 4.57 -0.72
N GLU A 85 -22.13 4.35 -1.93
CA GLU A 85 -22.05 3.07 -2.63
C GLU A 85 -21.72 3.26 -4.11
N LEU A 86 -21.00 2.27 -4.63
CA LEU A 86 -20.63 2.21 -6.04
C LEU A 86 -20.67 0.75 -6.52
N GLY A 87 -21.74 0.41 -7.23
CA GLY A 87 -22.02 -0.99 -7.58
C GLY A 87 -22.21 -1.82 -6.30
N ASP A 88 -21.45 -2.91 -6.17
CA ASP A 88 -21.49 -3.78 -4.98
C ASP A 88 -20.52 -3.33 -3.86
N MET A 89 -19.81 -2.22 -4.03
CA MET A 89 -18.89 -1.67 -3.03
C MET A 89 -19.63 -0.63 -2.17
N ARG A 90 -19.76 -0.91 -0.87
CA ARG A 90 -20.24 0.06 0.12
C ARG A 90 -19.07 0.59 0.91
N TRP A 91 -19.04 1.90 1.14
CA TRP A 91 -18.00 2.49 1.95
C TRP A 91 -18.50 3.67 2.77
N SER A 92 -17.79 3.94 3.86
CA SER A 92 -17.97 5.13 4.67
C SER A 92 -16.67 5.93 4.68
N LEU A 93 -16.75 7.26 4.70
CA LEU A 93 -15.62 8.17 4.83
C LEU A 93 -15.73 8.95 6.12
N ARG A 94 -14.68 8.85 6.95
CA ARG A 94 -14.57 9.55 8.23
C ARG A 94 -13.41 10.52 8.18
N PHE A 95 -13.61 11.66 8.84
CA PHE A 95 -12.63 12.73 8.89
C PHE A 95 -12.02 12.80 10.28
N TYR A 96 -10.69 12.85 10.34
CA TYR A 96 -9.93 13.03 11.56
C TYR A 96 -8.94 14.18 11.38
N ASP A 97 -8.84 15.03 12.38
CA ASP A 97 -7.86 16.10 12.47
C ASP A 97 -7.43 16.25 13.95
N PRO A 98 -6.50 17.15 14.29
CA PRO A 98 -6.09 17.36 15.68
C PRO A 98 -7.19 17.88 16.61
N VAL A 99 -8.35 18.32 16.10
CA VAL A 99 -9.50 18.68 16.94
C VAL A 99 -10.25 17.42 17.38
N ILE A 100 -10.39 16.44 16.49
CA ILE A 100 -11.04 15.15 16.79
C ILE A 100 -10.07 14.20 17.50
N VAL A 101 -8.83 14.10 17.02
CA VAL A 101 -7.76 13.23 17.54
C VAL A 101 -6.49 14.06 17.75
N PRO A 102 -6.31 14.69 18.94
CA PRO A 102 -5.20 15.61 19.22
C PRO A 102 -3.80 15.03 18.94
N GLN A 103 -3.62 13.72 19.09
CA GLN A 103 -2.37 13.03 18.83
C GLN A 103 -1.93 13.12 17.36
N LEU A 104 -2.84 13.37 16.40
CA LEU A 104 -2.47 13.63 15.01
C LEU A 104 -1.62 14.90 14.86
N GLY A 105 -1.82 15.90 15.73
CA GLY A 105 -1.01 17.12 15.76
C GLY A 105 0.41 16.91 16.29
N MET A 106 0.71 15.74 16.84
CA MET A 106 2.01 15.37 17.40
C MET A 106 2.84 14.48 16.45
N VAL A 107 2.26 14.07 15.32
CA VAL A 107 2.94 13.23 14.33
C VAL A 107 4.05 14.04 13.66
N ASP A 108 5.29 13.56 13.76
CA ASP A 108 6.44 14.20 13.11
C ASP A 108 6.51 13.80 11.64
N GLU A 109 6.22 14.76 10.77
CA GLU A 109 6.29 14.63 9.31
C GLU A 109 7.32 15.60 8.71
N SER A 110 8.35 15.97 9.47
CA SER A 110 9.44 16.82 9.01
C SER A 110 10.19 16.21 7.83
N ASN A 111 10.35 14.87 7.83
CA ASN A 111 11.06 14.10 6.81
C ASN A 111 10.15 13.50 5.73
N GLY A 112 8.87 13.88 5.68
CA GLY A 112 7.86 13.35 4.77
C GLY A 112 6.71 12.65 5.49
N PRO A 113 5.77 12.02 4.74
CA PRO A 113 4.57 11.42 5.31
C PRO A 113 4.87 10.28 6.29
N ALA A 114 4.27 10.31 7.48
CA ALA A 114 4.55 9.37 8.56
C ALA A 114 3.42 8.33 8.73
N PHE A 115 3.16 7.56 7.67
CA PHE A 115 2.05 6.59 7.62
C PHE A 115 1.96 5.67 8.86
N ALA A 116 3.07 5.06 9.27
CA ALA A 116 3.07 4.13 10.41
C ALA A 116 2.67 4.80 11.73
N GLN A 117 2.97 6.09 11.90
CA GLN A 117 2.56 6.85 13.08
C GLN A 117 1.09 7.22 13.01
N VAL A 118 0.60 7.73 11.87
CA VAL A 118 -0.82 8.07 11.66
C VAL A 118 -1.71 6.84 11.87
N ARG A 119 -1.35 5.70 11.28
CA ARG A 119 -2.06 4.43 11.47
C ARG A 119 -2.14 4.05 12.96
N ARG A 120 -1.04 4.18 13.69
CA ARG A 120 -0.99 3.88 15.14
C ARG A 120 -1.87 4.83 15.95
N VAL A 121 -1.86 6.12 15.62
CA VAL A 121 -2.69 7.13 16.28
C VAL A 121 -4.18 6.86 16.08
N LEU A 122 -4.57 6.46 14.87
CA LEU A 122 -5.96 6.11 14.54
C LEU A 122 -6.38 4.73 15.07
N GLY A 123 -5.43 3.93 15.57
CA GLY A 123 -5.71 2.60 16.13
C GLY A 123 -6.11 1.55 15.09
N VAL A 124 -5.75 1.75 13.81
CA VAL A 124 -6.12 0.84 12.70
C VAL A 124 -5.01 -0.20 12.50
N GLY A 125 -5.35 -1.47 12.45
CA GLY A 125 -4.39 -2.56 12.20
C GLY A 125 -4.21 -2.88 10.71
N THR A 126 -5.32 -2.99 10.01
CA THR A 126 -5.49 -3.42 8.63
C THR A 126 -5.67 -2.21 7.72
N VAL A 127 -4.83 -2.11 6.69
CA VAL A 127 -4.91 -1.03 5.71
C VAL A 127 -4.88 -1.63 4.31
N ILE A 128 -5.96 -1.40 3.57
CA ILE A 128 -6.14 -1.87 2.20
C ILE A 128 -5.33 -0.99 1.24
N TYR A 129 -5.42 0.33 1.42
CA TYR A 129 -4.59 1.29 0.70
C TYR A 129 -4.28 2.49 1.56
N HIS A 130 -3.21 3.19 1.23
CA HIS A 130 -2.84 4.47 1.79
C HIS A 130 -2.41 5.42 0.67
N LEU A 131 -3.10 6.55 0.57
CA LEU A 131 -2.80 7.64 -0.33
C LEU A 131 -2.39 8.86 0.48
N ILE A 132 -1.49 9.65 -0.08
CA ILE A 132 -1.11 10.96 0.46
C ILE A 132 -1.57 12.03 -0.51
N VAL A 133 -2.41 12.93 -0.01
CA VAL A 133 -2.76 14.16 -0.71
C VAL A 133 -1.83 15.25 -0.18
N GLN A 134 -0.90 15.70 -1.02
CA GLN A 134 0.11 16.68 -0.60
C GLN A 134 -0.55 18.03 -0.28
N PRO A 135 -0.04 18.78 0.70
CA PRO A 135 -0.52 20.14 0.97
C PRO A 135 -0.48 21.02 -0.29
N GLY A 136 -1.60 21.65 -0.64
CA GLY A 136 -1.72 22.50 -1.84
C GLY A 136 -2.01 21.75 -3.14
N SER A 137 -2.06 20.40 -3.13
CA SER A 137 -2.61 19.64 -4.25
C SER A 137 -4.13 19.81 -4.34
N GLN A 138 -4.65 19.81 -5.57
CA GLN A 138 -6.09 19.82 -5.78
C GLN A 138 -6.64 18.40 -5.64
N LEU A 139 -7.77 18.26 -4.93
CA LEU A 139 -8.56 17.03 -4.93
C LEU A 139 -9.29 16.92 -6.27
N ASP A 140 -8.55 16.62 -7.33
CA ASP A 140 -9.07 16.54 -8.69
C ASP A 140 -9.36 15.09 -9.12
N GLY A 141 -10.38 14.94 -9.97
CA GLY A 141 -10.82 13.63 -10.44
C GLY A 141 -9.80 12.91 -11.34
N HIS A 142 -8.89 13.64 -11.97
CA HIS A 142 -7.86 13.04 -12.83
C HIS A 142 -6.81 12.31 -11.99
N GLN A 143 -6.30 12.95 -10.94
CA GLN A 143 -5.39 12.34 -9.96
C GLN A 143 -6.06 11.18 -9.24
N ALA A 144 -7.31 11.34 -8.82
CA ALA A 144 -8.10 10.27 -8.21
C ALA A 144 -8.22 9.06 -9.14
N GLY A 145 -8.51 9.30 -10.43
CA GLY A 145 -8.60 8.25 -11.44
C GLY A 145 -7.28 7.48 -11.61
N HIS A 146 -6.15 8.18 -11.68
CA HIS A 146 -4.83 7.53 -11.75
C HIS A 146 -4.50 6.74 -10.50
N ALA A 147 -4.78 7.28 -9.31
CA ALA A 147 -4.58 6.59 -8.05
C ALA A 147 -5.42 5.30 -7.98
N GLY A 148 -6.71 5.37 -8.31
CA GLY A 148 -7.60 4.20 -8.30
C GLY A 148 -7.20 3.12 -9.28
N ALA A 149 -6.80 3.49 -10.50
CA ALA A 149 -6.28 2.54 -11.49
C ALA A 149 -4.96 1.89 -11.04
N GLY A 150 -4.05 2.68 -10.47
CA GLY A 150 -2.79 2.18 -9.91
C GLY A 150 -3.02 1.17 -8.79
N LEU A 151 -3.88 1.51 -7.82
CA LEU A 151 -4.26 0.61 -6.72
C LEU A 151 -4.84 -0.72 -7.23
N ALA A 152 -5.68 -0.69 -8.26
CA ALA A 152 -6.22 -1.91 -8.85
C ALA A 152 -5.11 -2.78 -9.47
N MET A 153 -4.17 -2.16 -10.19
CA MET A 153 -3.05 -2.89 -10.79
C MET A 153 -2.12 -3.48 -9.73
N ASP A 154 -1.87 -2.77 -8.63
CA ASP A 154 -1.05 -3.26 -7.51
C ASP A 154 -1.70 -4.47 -6.84
N HIS A 155 -2.99 -4.40 -6.51
CA HIS A 155 -3.73 -5.53 -5.93
C HIS A 155 -3.82 -6.72 -6.90
N LEU A 156 -3.97 -6.46 -8.20
CA LEU A 156 -3.96 -7.51 -9.22
C LEU A 156 -2.59 -8.17 -9.36
N ALA A 157 -1.51 -7.39 -9.28
CA ALA A 157 -0.15 -7.93 -9.28
C ALA A 157 0.09 -8.81 -8.05
N GLU A 158 -0.33 -8.35 -6.87
CA GLU A 158 -0.23 -9.13 -5.63
C GLU A 158 -1.00 -10.45 -5.71
N ALA A 159 -2.25 -10.45 -6.18
CA ALA A 159 -3.03 -11.68 -6.35
C ALA A 159 -2.35 -12.67 -7.33
N ARG A 160 -1.73 -12.17 -8.40
CA ARG A 160 -0.98 -12.99 -9.37
C ARG A 160 0.33 -13.51 -8.79
N ASP A 161 0.99 -12.76 -7.92
CA ASP A 161 2.20 -13.19 -7.21
C ASP A 161 1.87 -14.38 -6.31
N PHE A 162 0.82 -14.29 -5.49
CA PHE A 162 0.39 -15.40 -4.62
C PHE A 162 0.01 -16.65 -5.43
N GLU A 163 -0.72 -16.51 -6.53
CA GLU A 163 -1.02 -17.64 -7.41
C GLU A 163 0.25 -18.24 -8.05
N SER A 164 1.20 -17.39 -8.44
CA SER A 164 2.48 -17.82 -9.00
C SER A 164 3.35 -18.55 -7.99
N ILE A 165 3.34 -18.11 -6.72
CA ILE A 165 4.03 -18.77 -5.61
C ILE A 165 3.35 -20.11 -5.36
N ARG A 166 2.03 -20.11 -5.15
CA ARG A 166 1.24 -21.31 -4.87
C ARG A 166 1.44 -22.42 -5.90
N SER A 167 1.39 -22.08 -7.19
CA SER A 167 1.58 -23.04 -8.30
C SER A 167 2.98 -23.65 -8.38
N ARG A 168 3.98 -23.03 -7.73
CA ARG A 168 5.39 -23.48 -7.71
C ARG A 168 5.83 -24.06 -6.37
N SER A 169 5.05 -23.88 -5.32
CA SER A 169 5.35 -24.34 -3.97
C SER A 169 4.68 -25.68 -3.63
N ARG A 170 4.98 -26.73 -4.41
CA ARG A 170 4.39 -28.06 -4.19
C ARG A 170 4.67 -28.59 -2.78
N GLY A 171 3.62 -28.97 -2.06
CA GLY A 171 3.69 -29.44 -0.67
C GLY A 171 3.62 -28.33 0.38
N ALA A 172 3.73 -27.07 -0.03
CA ALA A 172 3.66 -25.89 0.84
C ALA A 172 2.45 -24.99 0.51
N GLU A 173 1.47 -25.47 -0.28
CA GLU A 173 0.34 -24.66 -0.75
C GLU A 173 -0.48 -24.07 0.41
N SER A 174 -0.71 -24.84 1.47
CA SER A 174 -1.44 -24.35 2.65
C SER A 174 -0.70 -23.22 3.38
N LEU A 175 0.63 -23.22 3.36
CA LEU A 175 1.44 -22.12 3.92
C LEU A 175 1.34 -20.87 3.06
N VAL A 176 1.22 -21.03 1.73
CA VAL A 176 0.98 -19.89 0.82
C VAL A 176 -0.40 -19.29 1.06
N ASP A 177 -1.43 -20.12 1.25
CA ASP A 177 -2.79 -19.68 1.56
C ASP A 177 -2.84 -18.94 2.93
N GLU A 178 -2.09 -19.42 3.93
CA GLU A 178 -1.92 -18.73 5.23
C GLU A 178 -1.11 -17.43 5.09
N MET A 179 -0.07 -17.43 4.26
CA MET A 179 0.75 -16.23 3.99
C MET A 179 -0.07 -15.13 3.32
N GLU A 180 -0.93 -15.47 2.37
CA GLU A 180 -1.88 -14.55 1.75
C GLU A 180 -2.86 -13.99 2.80
N SER A 181 -3.38 -14.85 3.67
CA SER A 181 -4.26 -14.42 4.77
C SER A 181 -3.56 -13.45 5.73
N ALA A 182 -2.28 -13.69 6.04
CA ALA A 182 -1.46 -12.78 6.85
C ALA A 182 -1.20 -11.44 6.14
N ALA A 183 -1.06 -11.44 4.81
CA ALA A 183 -0.94 -10.22 4.01
C ALA A 183 -2.22 -9.37 4.11
N VAL A 184 -3.37 -9.99 3.87
CA VAL A 184 -4.70 -9.36 3.95
C VAL A 184 -4.96 -8.81 5.37
N ALA A 185 -4.57 -9.56 6.40
CA ALA A 185 -4.70 -9.14 7.79
C ALA A 185 -3.69 -8.06 8.24
N GLY A 186 -2.80 -7.59 7.37
CA GLY A 186 -1.80 -6.58 7.73
C GLY A 186 -0.77 -7.06 8.75
N LEU A 187 -0.41 -8.35 8.72
CA LEU A 187 0.52 -9.00 9.65
C LEU A 187 1.88 -9.27 8.99
N PRO A 188 2.72 -8.24 8.74
CA PRO A 188 3.94 -8.37 7.94
C PRO A 188 4.95 -9.34 8.56
N ARG A 189 5.02 -9.42 9.89
CA ARG A 189 5.89 -10.39 10.57
C ARG A 189 5.43 -11.83 10.35
N ALA A 190 4.13 -12.10 10.44
CA ALA A 190 3.60 -13.44 10.22
C ALA A 190 3.82 -13.86 8.76
N LEU A 191 3.53 -12.96 7.81
CA LEU A 191 3.84 -13.14 6.39
C LEU A 191 5.31 -13.53 6.18
N ALA A 192 6.25 -12.80 6.80
CA ALA A 192 7.67 -13.09 6.64
C ALA A 192 8.10 -14.43 7.25
N LEU A 193 7.54 -14.84 8.39
CA LEU A 193 7.83 -16.14 8.98
C LEU A 193 7.27 -17.29 8.13
N LEU A 194 6.07 -17.13 7.57
CA LEU A 194 5.47 -18.09 6.64
C LEU A 194 6.28 -18.17 5.35
N ALA A 195 6.74 -17.04 4.80
CA ALA A 195 7.62 -17.00 3.64
C ALA A 195 8.94 -17.74 3.86
N VAL A 196 9.55 -17.60 5.06
CA VAL A 196 10.75 -18.35 5.46
C VAL A 196 10.48 -19.86 5.51
N GLU A 197 9.32 -20.27 6.02
CA GLU A 197 8.97 -21.69 6.05
C GLU A 197 8.73 -22.25 4.65
N ILE A 198 8.03 -21.51 3.78
CA ILE A 198 7.83 -21.88 2.37
C ILE A 198 9.17 -22.05 1.68
N VAL A 199 10.08 -21.06 1.76
CA VAL A 199 11.36 -21.09 1.03
C VAL A 199 12.24 -22.27 1.51
N ARG A 200 12.22 -22.61 2.80
CA ARG A 200 12.94 -23.79 3.33
C ARG A 200 12.48 -25.10 2.70
N GLN A 201 11.20 -25.21 2.37
CA GLN A 201 10.63 -26.43 1.79
C GLN A 201 10.89 -26.52 0.28
N VAL A 202 10.89 -25.39 -0.43
CA VAL A 202 10.82 -25.37 -1.90
C VAL A 202 12.08 -24.84 -2.59
N ALA A 203 12.87 -24.01 -1.90
CA ALA A 203 14.10 -23.40 -2.40
C ALA A 203 15.11 -23.17 -1.25
N PRO A 204 15.55 -24.23 -0.54
CA PRO A 204 16.37 -24.10 0.68
C PRO A 204 17.76 -23.46 0.48
N TRP A 205 18.17 -23.24 -0.77
CA TRP A 205 19.40 -22.56 -1.14
C TRP A 205 19.29 -21.04 -1.18
N ASP A 206 18.09 -20.47 -1.07
CA ASP A 206 17.86 -19.03 -1.11
C ASP A 206 17.71 -18.45 0.30
N ASP A 207 18.65 -17.58 0.68
CA ASP A 207 18.69 -16.93 2.00
C ASP A 207 18.10 -15.50 2.00
N GLU A 208 17.66 -14.96 0.85
CA GLU A 208 17.21 -13.57 0.75
C GLU A 208 15.94 -13.36 1.58
N VAL A 209 14.97 -14.27 1.47
CA VAL A 209 13.73 -14.24 2.25
C VAL A 209 14.04 -14.27 3.76
N ALA A 210 14.97 -15.11 4.19
CA ALA A 210 15.38 -15.20 5.59
C ALA A 210 16.11 -13.93 6.08
N THR A 211 16.83 -13.25 5.20
CA THR A 211 17.49 -11.97 5.48
C THR A 211 16.47 -10.86 5.66
N LEU A 212 15.53 -10.71 4.72
CA LEU A 212 14.45 -9.72 4.81
C LEU A 212 13.56 -9.96 6.04
N ALA A 213 13.28 -11.21 6.37
CA ALA A 213 12.48 -11.58 7.53
C ALA A 213 13.14 -11.21 8.88
N LYS A 214 14.45 -10.93 8.93
CA LYS A 214 15.14 -10.47 10.16
C LYS A 214 15.10 -8.95 10.33
N ALA A 215 14.65 -8.20 9.33
CA ALA A 215 14.56 -6.75 9.42
C ALA A 215 13.65 -6.32 10.60
N ARG A 216 14.03 -5.22 11.27
CA ARG A 216 13.24 -4.64 12.37
C ARG A 216 11.85 -4.24 11.89
N GLU A 217 11.80 -3.58 10.75
CA GLU A 217 10.58 -3.28 10.00
C GLU A 217 10.56 -4.19 8.77
N VAL A 218 9.53 -5.03 8.68
CA VAL A 218 9.39 -5.96 7.56
C VAL A 218 8.64 -5.26 6.44
N ASP A 219 9.26 -5.25 5.25
CA ASP A 219 8.57 -4.89 4.02
C ASP A 219 7.92 -6.16 3.41
N PRO A 220 6.59 -6.30 3.49
CA PRO A 220 5.89 -7.47 2.96
C PRO A 220 6.01 -7.60 1.43
N VAL A 221 6.15 -6.49 0.71
CA VAL A 221 6.29 -6.49 -0.75
C VAL A 221 7.67 -7.01 -1.13
N ALA A 222 8.73 -6.55 -0.46
CA ALA A 222 10.07 -7.07 -0.67
C ALA A 222 10.16 -8.57 -0.37
N VAL A 223 9.59 -9.01 0.75
CA VAL A 223 9.55 -10.44 1.13
C VAL A 223 8.82 -11.27 0.07
N ARG A 224 7.64 -10.82 -0.38
CA ARG A 224 6.87 -11.53 -1.42
C ARG A 224 7.63 -11.60 -2.74
N ARG A 225 8.29 -10.52 -3.15
CA ARG A 225 9.11 -10.48 -4.38
C ARG A 225 10.30 -11.43 -4.30
N ALA A 226 11.02 -11.44 -3.19
CA ALA A 226 12.13 -12.36 -2.96
C ALA A 226 11.65 -13.82 -3.00
N LEU A 227 10.53 -14.13 -2.33
CA LEU A 227 9.95 -15.47 -2.36
C LEU A 227 9.54 -15.86 -3.79
N LEU A 228 8.91 -14.95 -4.54
CA LEU A 228 8.52 -15.19 -5.93
C LEU A 228 9.75 -15.46 -6.83
N ALA A 229 10.86 -14.75 -6.61
CA ALA A 229 12.12 -14.99 -7.33
C ALA A 229 12.70 -16.37 -6.99
N ALA A 230 12.75 -16.71 -5.70
CA ALA A 230 13.26 -18.00 -5.21
C ALA A 230 12.48 -19.19 -5.80
N VAL A 231 11.14 -19.17 -5.75
CA VAL A 231 10.30 -20.26 -6.31
C VAL A 231 10.34 -20.34 -7.84
N ARG A 232 10.76 -19.27 -8.51
CA ARG A 232 11.00 -19.27 -9.97
C ARG A 232 12.40 -19.78 -10.33
N GLY A 233 13.27 -20.02 -9.35
CA GLY A 233 14.68 -20.37 -9.58
C GLY A 233 15.50 -19.20 -10.12
N VAL A 234 15.03 -17.96 -9.96
CA VAL A 234 15.83 -16.77 -10.27
C VAL A 234 16.75 -16.56 -9.07
N VAL A 235 18.02 -16.92 -9.21
CA VAL A 235 19.01 -16.68 -8.15
C VAL A 235 19.16 -15.17 -7.99
N SER A 236 18.77 -14.64 -6.84
CA SER A 236 19.14 -13.29 -6.43
C SER A 236 20.64 -13.27 -6.18
N THR A 237 21.42 -12.95 -7.21
CA THR A 237 22.84 -12.66 -7.02
C THR A 237 22.94 -11.39 -6.20
N GLY A 238 23.11 -11.54 -4.89
CA GLY A 238 23.50 -10.45 -4.01
C GLY A 238 24.67 -9.71 -4.63
N SER A 239 24.55 -8.38 -4.73
CA SER A 239 25.61 -7.51 -5.19
C SER A 239 26.80 -7.59 -4.22
N THR A 240 27.70 -8.54 -4.45
CA THR A 240 29.04 -8.51 -3.88
C THR A 240 29.80 -7.41 -4.60
N THR A 241 29.84 -6.22 -4.01
CA THR A 241 30.97 -5.30 -4.16
C THR A 241 32.21 -6.06 -3.71
N GLY A 242 32.95 -6.60 -4.68
CA GLY A 242 34.24 -7.21 -4.51
C GLY A 242 35.23 -6.49 -5.42
N GLU A 243 36.06 -5.65 -4.82
CA GLU A 243 37.29 -5.15 -5.41
C GLU A 243 38.13 -6.33 -5.90
N GLY A 244 38.57 -6.23 -7.16
CA GLY A 244 39.44 -7.18 -7.81
C GLY A 244 40.37 -6.46 -8.76
N SER A 245 41.35 -5.77 -8.17
CA SER A 245 42.54 -5.27 -8.85
C SER A 245 43.21 -6.40 -9.66
N THR A 246 43.40 -6.19 -10.95
CA THR A 246 44.49 -6.81 -11.71
C THR A 246 45.08 -5.79 -12.68
N THR A 247 46.29 -5.38 -12.34
CA THR A 247 47.36 -4.84 -13.19
C THR A 247 47.65 -5.71 -14.43
N GLY A 248 48.07 -5.07 -15.52
CA GLY A 248 48.66 -5.69 -16.72
C GLY A 248 48.39 -4.83 -17.96
N GLU A 249 49.16 -3.77 -18.18
CA GLU A 249 50.28 -3.73 -19.14
C GLU A 249 49.87 -3.68 -20.63
N GLY A 250 50.25 -2.56 -21.27
CA GLY A 250 50.87 -2.56 -22.58
C GLY A 250 49.98 -2.50 -23.82
N LEU A 251 49.76 -1.28 -24.35
CA LEU A 251 49.67 -1.09 -25.80
C LEU A 251 50.06 0.35 -26.19
N THR A 252 51.33 0.51 -26.55
CA THR A 252 51.80 1.50 -27.50
C THR A 252 51.49 1.01 -28.92
N THR A 253 50.82 1.81 -29.74
CA THR A 253 51.29 2.14 -31.10
C THR A 253 50.52 3.32 -31.67
N GLU A 254 51.29 4.35 -31.97
CA GLU A 254 51.12 5.47 -32.88
C GLU A 254 50.69 5.05 -34.30
N GLY A 255 49.95 5.91 -35.02
CA GLY A 255 49.87 5.82 -36.49
C GLY A 255 48.63 6.42 -37.20
N ALA A 256 48.79 7.65 -37.71
CA ALA A 256 48.27 8.23 -38.98
C ALA A 256 46.78 8.05 -39.40
N ARG A 257 45.98 9.12 -39.47
CA ARG A 257 45.76 10.10 -40.58
C ARG A 257 45.15 9.56 -41.89
N HIS A 258 44.08 10.27 -42.31
CA HIS A 258 43.53 10.55 -43.66
C HIS A 258 42.19 9.87 -43.97
N GLY A 259 41.15 10.58 -44.43
CA GLY A 259 40.97 12.02 -44.71
C GLY A 259 39.50 12.40 -44.70
#